data_AF-A0A963DBF5-F1
#
_entry.id   AF-A0A963DBF5-F1
#
_cell.length_a   1.000
_cell.length_b   1.000
_cell.length_c   1.000
_cell.angle_alpha   90.00
_cell.angle_beta   90.00
_cell.angle_gamma   90.00
#
_symmetry.space_group_name_H-M   'P 1'
#
loop_
_entity.id
_entity.type
_entity.pdbx_description
1 polymer ?
#
loop_
_entity_poly.entity_id
_entity_poly.type
_entity_poly.pdbx_seq_one_letter_code
_entity_poly.pdbx_strand_id
1 'polypeptide(L)'
;SAGGGDTDSRLAAALERIEAWLETARPSGAPAGAGTLGLRELMPLLPARKACALEAVEQLFVTIAQDADLPLAIRQVLEKLHTPLLRQALHNDRLFEDPDSMALALLDRLAGVGYDLPATVTGDDARVRALDAIVASVQASSDADEIVCSKALGEVAGIADEQHRHLLALGVPYHDLTSRAERKELALQAASKAIRALMQSDTHVAVRQLLETYWIHLLAQAALRHGAKDTSWRERLETANQLIRSVPPHPSPATRQELIRMLPGLIGQLRAGLAQLGLDERKTTLALTPCMNLHSAIIAGRPMPEASWKSPQRTATLGKSKEPGALPALQHGGYPADEPRISPELQGLAVGAHLHAALPDGATFDGVLVWRSPRAQMLLLANPRSGACMAMSLRAAAELAASGKLTLGRATLAERTAERVLARESGA
;
A
#
# COMPACT_ATOMS: atom_id res chain seq x y z
N SER A 1 17.72 48.18 -39.69
CA SER A 1 18.13 46.93 -39.02
C SER A 1 19.01 47.17 -37.77
N ALA A 2 18.79 48.26 -37.01
CA ALA A 2 19.69 48.65 -35.90
C ALA A 2 19.22 48.24 -34.49
N GLY A 3 18.08 47.55 -34.35
CA GLY A 3 17.47 47.24 -33.04
C GLY A 3 17.86 45.91 -32.40
N GLY A 4 18.45 44.96 -33.15
CA GLY A 4 18.75 43.61 -32.63
C GLY A 4 20.05 43.51 -31.82
N GLY A 5 21.04 44.35 -32.10
CA GLY A 5 22.36 44.27 -31.44
C GLY A 5 22.39 44.76 -30.00
N ASP A 6 21.54 45.73 -29.64
CA ASP A 6 21.44 46.27 -28.27
C ASP A 6 20.69 45.30 -27.34
N THR A 7 19.70 44.56 -27.85
CA THR A 7 19.01 43.50 -27.11
C THR A 7 19.90 42.28 -26.86
N ASP A 8 20.67 41.84 -27.86
CA ASP A 8 21.58 40.69 -27.70
C ASP A 8 22.75 41.03 -26.76
N SER A 9 23.28 42.27 -26.82
CA SER A 9 24.32 42.73 -25.90
C SER A 9 23.82 42.85 -24.46
N ARG A 10 22.59 43.33 -24.24
CA ARG A 10 21.97 43.39 -22.91
C ARG A 10 21.65 42.01 -22.35
N LEU A 11 21.22 41.09 -23.21
CA LEU A 11 21.00 39.70 -22.83
C LEU A 11 22.32 39.03 -22.41
N ALA A 12 23.39 39.21 -23.20
CA ALA A 12 24.71 38.70 -22.87
C ALA A 12 25.22 39.27 -21.54
N ALA A 13 25.09 40.58 -21.31
CA ALA A 13 25.48 41.22 -20.05
C ALA A 13 24.62 40.79 -18.85
N ALA A 14 23.33 40.48 -19.07
CA ALA A 14 22.46 39.95 -18.04
C ALA A 14 22.84 38.50 -17.68
N LEU A 15 23.13 37.65 -18.68
CA LEU A 15 23.60 36.28 -18.48
C LEU A 15 24.95 36.27 -17.75
N GLU A 16 25.90 37.10 -18.18
CA GLU A 16 27.23 37.21 -17.55
C GLU A 16 27.13 37.69 -16.08
N ARG A 17 26.20 38.60 -15.77
CA ARG A 17 25.91 39.02 -14.38
C ARG A 17 25.28 37.92 -13.55
N ILE A 18 24.41 37.09 -14.15
CA ILE A 18 23.81 35.95 -13.46
C ILE A 18 24.85 34.86 -13.22
N GLU A 19 25.71 34.57 -14.19
CA GLU A 19 26.82 33.61 -14.05
C GLU A 19 27.83 34.08 -12.99
N ALA A 20 28.25 35.35 -13.03
CA ALA A 20 29.10 35.93 -12.00
C ALA A 20 28.43 35.91 -10.61
N TRP A 21 27.11 36.11 -10.54
CA TRP A 21 26.35 35.93 -9.31
C TRP A 21 26.35 34.47 -8.85
N LEU A 22 26.18 33.50 -9.75
CA LEU A 22 26.23 32.06 -9.43
C LEU A 22 27.64 31.60 -9.01
N GLU A 23 28.70 32.23 -9.49
CA GLU A 23 30.08 31.97 -9.05
C GLU A 23 30.38 32.57 -7.66
N THR A 24 29.84 33.76 -7.38
CA THR A 24 30.07 34.47 -6.11
C THR A 24 29.11 34.05 -4.99
N ALA A 25 27.94 33.49 -5.32
CA ALA A 25 26.99 32.93 -4.39
C ALA A 25 27.43 31.54 -3.88
N ARG A 26 28.51 31.49 -3.10
CA ARG A 26 28.76 30.45 -2.09
C ARG A 26 29.21 31.15 -0.79
N PRO A 27 28.62 30.83 0.38
CA PRO A 27 28.46 29.45 0.83
C PRO A 27 27.10 29.08 1.44
N SER A 28 26.84 27.76 1.39
CA SER A 28 26.11 26.93 2.35
C SER A 28 25.68 27.64 3.65
N GLY A 29 24.37 27.85 3.84
CA GLY A 29 23.78 28.15 5.15
C GLY A 29 22.86 29.37 5.25
N ALA A 30 22.67 30.14 4.18
CA ALA A 30 21.69 31.22 4.18
C ALA A 30 20.26 30.68 3.98
N PRO A 31 19.24 31.21 4.69
CA PRO A 31 17.86 30.78 4.51
C PRO A 31 17.40 31.02 3.06
N ALA A 32 16.64 30.06 2.52
CA ALA A 32 15.95 30.18 1.24
C ALA A 32 15.17 31.52 1.19
N GLY A 33 15.73 32.52 0.52
CA GLY A 33 15.23 33.91 0.59
C GLY A 33 16.30 34.99 0.43
N ALA A 34 17.55 34.76 0.84
CA ALA A 34 18.59 35.80 0.79
C ALA A 34 19.22 35.98 -0.61
N GLY A 35 19.27 34.92 -1.43
CA GLY A 35 19.78 34.96 -2.81
C GLY A 35 18.74 35.38 -3.86
N THR A 36 17.45 35.32 -3.52
CA THR A 36 16.33 35.50 -4.46
C THR A 36 16.14 36.95 -4.92
N LEU A 37 16.70 37.92 -4.20
CA LEU A 37 16.64 39.34 -4.57
C LEU A 37 17.41 39.64 -5.86
N GLY A 38 18.60 39.05 -6.04
CA GLY A 38 19.41 39.27 -7.25
C GLY A 38 18.78 38.62 -8.49
N LEU A 39 18.25 37.41 -8.36
CA LEU A 39 17.60 36.71 -9.47
C LEU A 39 16.31 37.44 -9.89
N ARG A 40 15.44 37.81 -8.95
CA ARG A 40 14.17 38.52 -9.23
C ARG A 40 14.36 39.87 -9.93
N GLU A 41 15.45 40.58 -9.64
CA GLU A 41 15.78 41.84 -10.32
C GLU A 41 16.29 41.63 -11.75
N LEU A 42 16.88 40.47 -12.04
CA LEU A 42 17.47 40.14 -13.34
C LEU A 42 16.52 39.34 -14.25
N MET A 43 15.52 38.67 -13.68
CA MET A 43 14.51 37.90 -14.43
C MET A 43 13.74 38.71 -15.49
N PRO A 44 13.34 39.98 -15.25
CA PRO A 44 12.66 40.79 -16.26
C PRO A 44 13.52 41.10 -17.50
N LEU A 45 14.84 40.91 -17.41
CA LEU A 45 15.79 41.17 -18.49
C LEU A 45 16.02 39.92 -19.38
N LEU A 46 15.51 38.76 -18.96
CA LEU A 46 15.60 37.51 -19.71
C LEU A 46 14.39 37.34 -20.65
N PRO A 47 14.54 36.59 -21.76
CA PRO A 47 13.42 36.12 -22.55
C PRO A 47 12.42 35.38 -21.65
N ALA A 48 11.12 35.58 -21.88
CA ALA A 48 10.05 35.03 -21.04
C ALA A 48 10.24 33.53 -20.75
N ARG A 49 10.70 32.74 -21.73
CA ARG A 49 10.95 31.30 -21.54
C ARG A 49 12.06 30.98 -20.53
N LYS A 50 13.20 31.67 -20.61
CA LYS A 50 14.30 31.52 -19.63
C LYS A 50 13.85 31.97 -18.25
N ALA A 51 13.12 33.10 -18.17
CA ALA A 51 12.58 33.59 -16.91
C ALA A 51 11.66 32.56 -16.25
N CYS A 52 10.71 31.98 -17.01
CA CYS A 52 9.84 30.92 -16.52
C CYS A 52 10.61 29.67 -16.05
N ALA A 53 11.64 29.25 -16.78
CA ALA A 53 12.46 28.10 -16.38
C ALA A 53 13.18 28.36 -15.04
N LEU A 54 13.76 29.55 -14.84
CA LEU A 54 14.38 29.94 -13.57
C LEU A 54 13.34 29.97 -12.44
N GLU A 55 12.16 30.55 -12.68
CA GLU A 55 11.04 30.57 -11.73
C GLU A 55 10.60 29.16 -11.32
N ALA A 56 10.54 28.22 -12.28
CA ALA A 56 10.18 26.83 -12.03
C ALA A 56 11.23 26.12 -11.15
N VAL A 57 12.53 26.36 -11.38
CA VAL A 57 13.60 25.85 -10.50
C VAL A 57 13.41 26.39 -9.08
N GLU A 58 13.17 27.70 -8.93
CA GLU A 58 12.92 28.30 -7.60
C GLU A 58 11.72 27.65 -6.89
N GLN A 59 10.59 27.46 -7.59
CA GLN A 59 9.41 26.81 -6.99
C GLN A 59 9.66 25.35 -6.60
N LEU A 60 10.47 24.63 -7.37
CA LEU A 60 10.87 23.26 -7.06
C LEU A 60 11.66 23.19 -5.75
N PHE A 61 12.63 24.09 -5.55
CA PHE A 61 13.43 24.14 -4.33
C PHE A 61 12.64 24.63 -3.12
N VAL A 62 11.71 25.57 -3.30
CA VAL A 62 10.73 25.92 -2.26
C VAL A 62 9.91 24.69 -1.84
N THR A 63 9.48 23.87 -2.81
CA THR A 63 8.72 22.64 -2.55
C THR A 63 9.53 21.62 -1.77
N ILE A 64 10.80 21.40 -2.17
CA ILE A 64 11.74 20.50 -1.48
C ILE A 64 12.01 20.98 -0.05
N ALA A 65 12.23 22.28 0.15
CA ALA A 65 12.51 22.84 1.46
C ALA A 65 11.33 22.65 2.44
N GLN A 66 10.09 22.71 1.92
CA GLN A 66 8.84 22.54 2.68
C GLN A 66 8.38 21.08 2.78
N ASP A 67 9.08 20.13 2.17
CA ASP A 67 8.70 18.72 2.22
C ASP A 67 9.03 18.11 3.59
N ALA A 68 7.98 17.73 4.34
CA ALA A 68 8.11 17.13 5.65
C ALA A 68 8.50 15.65 5.61
N ASP A 69 8.31 14.99 4.46
CA ASP A 69 8.68 13.58 4.26
C ASP A 69 10.17 13.40 3.95
N LEU A 70 10.88 14.48 3.59
CA LEU A 70 12.32 14.47 3.39
C LEU A 70 13.08 14.82 4.68
N PRO A 71 14.01 13.95 5.13
CA PRO A 71 14.86 14.27 6.25
C PRO A 71 15.69 15.54 6.02
N LEU A 72 15.95 16.30 7.10
CA LEU A 72 16.66 17.59 7.01
C LEU A 72 18.04 17.44 6.34
N ALA A 73 18.77 16.38 6.66
CA ALA A 73 20.09 16.13 6.08
C ALA A 73 20.03 15.94 4.55
N ILE A 74 18.97 15.31 4.03
CA ILE A 74 18.77 15.16 2.59
C ILE A 74 18.34 16.47 1.93
N ARG A 75 17.47 17.25 2.58
CA ARG A 75 17.10 18.58 2.06
C ARG A 75 18.34 19.47 1.87
N GLN A 76 19.30 19.41 2.79
CA GLN A 76 20.58 20.12 2.67
C GLN A 76 21.45 19.62 1.51
N VAL A 77 21.46 18.30 1.25
CA VAL A 77 22.15 17.72 0.10
C VAL A 77 21.47 18.12 -1.21
N LEU A 78 20.13 18.12 -1.26
CA LEU A 78 19.40 18.54 -2.46
C LEU A 78 19.60 20.02 -2.74
N GLU A 79 19.59 20.90 -1.72
CA GLU A 79 19.80 22.34 -1.87
C GLU A 79 21.12 22.68 -2.59
N LYS A 80 22.13 21.83 -2.44
CA LYS A 80 23.40 21.97 -3.15
C LYS A 80 23.24 21.88 -4.69
N LEU A 81 22.19 21.25 -5.19
CA LEU A 81 21.86 21.20 -6.62
C LEU A 81 21.14 22.44 -7.15
N HIS A 82 20.74 23.39 -6.30
CA HIS A 82 20.05 24.62 -6.71
C HIS A 82 20.87 25.42 -7.73
N THR A 83 22.12 25.73 -7.39
CA THR A 83 23.02 26.49 -8.29
C THR A 83 23.31 25.75 -9.61
N PRO A 84 23.67 24.44 -9.62
CA PRO A 84 23.79 23.66 -10.86
C PRO A 84 22.54 23.70 -11.74
N LEU A 85 21.35 23.52 -11.17
CA LEU A 85 20.09 23.51 -11.93
C LEU A 85 19.75 24.89 -12.50
N LEU A 86 19.99 25.97 -11.75
CA LEU A 86 19.85 27.33 -12.28
C LEU A 86 20.79 27.58 -13.46
N ARG A 87 22.05 27.15 -13.34
CA ARG A 87 23.04 27.24 -14.43
C ARG A 87 22.55 26.49 -15.67
N GLN A 88 22.03 25.28 -15.51
CA GLN A 88 21.51 24.49 -16.62
C GLN A 88 20.25 25.12 -17.23
N ALA A 89 19.35 25.69 -16.43
CA ALA A 89 18.17 26.41 -16.93
C ALA A 89 18.53 27.67 -17.74
N LEU A 90 19.68 28.30 -17.45
CA LEU A 90 20.22 29.42 -18.25
C LEU A 90 20.75 28.95 -19.62
N HIS A 91 21.26 27.71 -19.71
CA HIS A 91 21.81 27.14 -20.94
C HIS A 91 20.75 26.41 -21.77
N ASN A 92 19.75 25.78 -21.12
CA ASN A 92 18.68 25.03 -21.75
C ASN A 92 17.29 25.53 -21.32
N ASP A 93 16.67 26.33 -22.18
CA ASP A 93 15.35 26.94 -21.96
C ASP A 93 14.21 25.91 -21.90
N ARG A 94 14.47 24.66 -22.29
CA ARG A 94 13.50 23.55 -22.33
C ARG A 94 13.72 22.51 -21.24
N LEU A 95 14.49 22.85 -20.19
CA LEU A 95 14.84 21.91 -19.11
C LEU A 95 13.63 21.13 -18.53
N PHE A 96 12.48 21.79 -18.38
CA PHE A 96 11.25 21.19 -17.84
C PHE A 96 10.31 20.63 -18.93
N GLU A 97 10.54 20.96 -20.19
CA GLU A 97 9.82 20.37 -21.33
C GLU A 97 10.46 19.04 -21.76
N ASP A 98 11.73 18.85 -21.43
CA ASP A 98 12.51 17.66 -21.77
C ASP A 98 12.29 16.55 -20.71
N PRO A 99 11.59 15.46 -21.05
CA PRO A 99 11.39 14.33 -20.14
C PRO A 99 12.70 13.58 -19.84
N ASP A 100 13.74 13.73 -20.67
CA ASP A 100 15.00 13.02 -20.55
C ASP A 100 16.09 13.86 -19.86
N SER A 101 15.70 14.96 -19.20
CA SER A 101 16.61 15.82 -18.44
C SER A 101 17.32 15.05 -17.31
N MET A 102 18.61 14.76 -17.52
CA MET A 102 19.45 14.00 -16.58
C MET A 102 19.58 14.67 -15.21
N ALA A 103 19.50 16.01 -15.14
CA ALA A 103 19.62 16.72 -13.87
C ALA A 103 18.32 16.68 -13.05
N LEU A 104 17.15 16.78 -13.70
CA LEU A 104 15.87 16.56 -13.04
C LEU A 104 15.73 15.10 -12.60
N ALA A 105 16.14 14.16 -13.46
CA ALA A 105 16.21 12.74 -13.10
C ALA A 105 17.13 12.49 -11.90
N LEU A 106 18.29 13.15 -11.82
CA LEU A 106 19.20 13.05 -10.68
C LEU A 106 18.55 13.56 -9.40
N LEU A 107 17.89 14.72 -9.46
CA LEU A 107 17.18 15.30 -8.33
C LEU A 107 16.06 14.37 -7.83
N ASP A 108 15.22 13.86 -8.73
CA ASP A 108 14.16 12.92 -8.40
C ASP A 108 14.70 11.62 -7.82
N ARG A 109 15.81 11.09 -8.37
CA ARG A 109 16.43 9.85 -7.87
C ARG A 109 17.03 10.05 -6.48
N LEU A 110 17.73 11.17 -6.23
CA LEU A 110 18.25 11.53 -4.91
C LEU A 110 17.12 11.68 -3.89
N ALA A 111 16.04 12.37 -4.27
CA ALA A 111 14.87 12.52 -3.42
C ALA A 111 14.21 11.17 -3.13
N GLY A 112 14.07 10.31 -4.13
CA GLY A 112 13.57 8.93 -4.01
C GLY A 112 14.32 8.14 -2.93
N VAL A 113 15.65 8.10 -3.03
CA VAL A 113 16.54 7.48 -2.02
C VAL A 113 16.38 8.16 -0.65
N GLY A 114 16.23 9.48 -0.65
CA GLY A 114 16.04 10.28 0.56
C GLY A 114 14.76 9.97 1.32
N TYR A 115 13.65 9.73 0.63
CA TYR A 115 12.38 9.42 1.27
C TYR A 115 12.38 8.05 1.98
N ASP A 116 13.25 7.15 1.55
CA ASP A 116 13.41 5.82 2.15
C ASP A 116 14.26 5.86 3.42
N LEU A 117 14.89 7.01 3.71
CA LEU A 117 15.67 7.20 4.93
C LEU A 117 14.79 7.62 6.12
N PRO A 118 15.19 7.27 7.36
CA PRO A 118 14.52 7.74 8.57
C PRO A 118 14.54 9.28 8.66
N ALA A 119 13.46 9.89 9.14
CA ALA A 119 13.38 11.34 9.34
C ALA A 119 14.47 11.89 10.31
N THR A 120 14.96 11.04 11.21
CA THR A 120 16.02 11.36 12.18
C THR A 120 17.44 11.15 11.65
N VAL A 121 17.61 10.77 10.38
CA VAL A 121 18.94 10.54 9.79
C VAL A 121 19.77 11.83 9.85
N THR A 122 21.02 11.70 10.26
CA THR A 122 21.98 12.81 10.35
C THR A 122 22.93 12.80 9.17
N GLY A 123 23.70 13.87 9.00
CA GLY A 123 24.77 13.96 7.99
C GLY A 123 25.87 12.90 8.15
N ASP A 124 25.96 12.25 9.31
CA ASP A 124 26.95 11.21 9.59
C ASP A 124 26.52 9.80 9.13
N ASP A 125 25.31 9.63 8.61
CA ASP A 125 24.91 8.37 7.98
C ASP A 125 25.73 8.16 6.70
N ALA A 126 26.26 6.95 6.51
CA ALA A 126 27.11 6.62 5.37
C ALA A 126 26.41 6.88 4.02
N ARG A 127 25.09 6.68 3.96
CA ARG A 127 24.29 6.95 2.75
C ARG A 127 24.18 8.44 2.49
N VAL A 128 23.92 9.24 3.52
CA VAL A 128 23.87 10.70 3.39
C VAL A 128 25.21 11.25 2.94
N ARG A 129 26.33 10.79 3.52
CA ARG A 129 27.67 11.19 3.07
C ARG A 129 27.97 10.77 1.63
N ALA A 130 27.52 9.59 1.20
CA ALA A 130 27.71 9.14 -0.17
C ALA A 130 26.92 10.02 -1.15
N LEU A 131 25.65 10.32 -0.85
CA LEU A 131 24.83 11.24 -1.65
C LEU A 131 25.44 12.64 -1.68
N ASP A 132 25.96 13.12 -0.55
CA ASP A 132 26.61 14.43 -0.47
C ASP A 132 27.88 14.50 -1.32
N ALA A 133 28.70 13.45 -1.32
CA ALA A 133 29.89 13.37 -2.16
C ALA A 133 29.54 13.36 -3.66
N ILE A 134 28.48 12.65 -4.06
CA ILE A 134 27.98 12.63 -5.44
C ILE A 134 27.55 14.04 -5.85
N VAL A 135 26.73 14.71 -5.04
CA VAL A 135 26.27 16.07 -5.32
C VAL A 135 27.42 17.08 -5.34
N ALA A 136 28.40 16.94 -4.43
CA ALA A 136 29.59 17.78 -4.42
C ALA A 136 30.41 17.65 -5.73
N SER A 137 30.43 16.45 -6.34
CA SER A 137 31.10 16.24 -7.63
C SER A 137 30.40 16.96 -8.79
N VAL A 138 29.06 16.96 -8.81
CA VAL A 138 28.25 17.70 -9.78
C VAL A 138 28.45 19.21 -9.59
N GLN A 139 28.48 19.64 -8.33
CA GLN A 139 28.71 21.03 -7.94
C GLN A 139 30.09 21.58 -8.31
N ALA A 140 31.09 20.71 -8.44
CA ALA A 140 32.46 21.08 -8.83
C ALA A 140 32.63 21.15 -10.35
N SER A 141 31.69 20.57 -11.12
CA SER A 141 31.62 20.75 -12.57
C SER A 141 31.08 22.15 -12.89
N SER A 142 31.76 22.85 -13.81
CA SER A 142 31.36 24.16 -14.32
C SER A 142 29.99 24.10 -14.99
N ASP A 143 29.76 23.07 -15.81
CA ASP A 143 28.65 23.06 -16.75
C ASP A 143 27.56 22.05 -16.37
N ALA A 144 27.75 21.31 -15.26
CA ALA A 144 26.89 20.19 -14.89
C ALA A 144 26.63 19.29 -16.12
N ASP A 145 27.70 19.01 -16.87
CA ASP A 145 27.65 18.30 -18.14
C ASP A 145 26.77 17.06 -18.02
N GLU A 146 26.02 16.77 -19.08
CA GLU A 146 25.13 15.61 -19.15
C GLU A 146 25.87 14.30 -18.79
N ILE A 147 27.18 14.22 -19.09
CA ILE A 147 28.07 13.12 -18.72
C ILE A 147 28.28 13.03 -17.19
N VAL A 148 28.47 14.17 -16.52
CA VAL A 148 28.65 14.23 -15.05
C VAL A 148 27.33 13.85 -14.36
N CYS A 149 26.19 14.38 -14.83
CA CYS A 149 24.88 13.99 -14.32
C CYS A 149 24.58 12.51 -14.56
N SER A 150 24.92 11.96 -15.73
CA SER A 150 24.76 10.53 -16.04
C SER A 150 25.60 9.63 -15.13
N LYS A 151 26.86 10.01 -14.88
CA LYS A 151 27.72 9.30 -13.93
C LYS A 151 27.15 9.35 -12.50
N ALA A 152 26.74 10.55 -12.05
CA ALA A 152 26.13 10.75 -10.74
C ALA A 152 24.84 9.91 -10.60
N LEU A 153 24.00 9.87 -11.63
CA LEU A 153 22.81 9.03 -11.69
C LEU A 153 23.15 7.55 -11.49
N GLY A 154 24.19 7.05 -12.17
CA GLY A 154 24.66 5.67 -12.00
C GLY A 154 25.12 5.37 -10.58
N GLU A 155 25.84 6.30 -9.94
CA GLU A 155 26.28 6.14 -8.54
C GLU A 155 25.09 6.14 -7.56
N VAL A 156 24.12 7.05 -7.74
CA VAL A 156 22.90 7.07 -6.92
C VAL A 156 22.05 5.82 -7.15
N ALA A 157 21.97 5.34 -8.39
CA ALA A 157 21.28 4.09 -8.72
C ALA A 157 21.91 2.90 -7.98
N GLY A 158 23.24 2.82 -7.91
CA GLY A 158 23.93 1.80 -7.12
C GLY A 158 23.59 1.84 -5.62
N ILE A 159 23.48 3.03 -5.02
CA ILE A 159 23.05 3.19 -3.63
C ILE A 159 21.62 2.70 -3.45
N ALA A 160 20.71 3.10 -4.34
CA ALA A 160 19.31 2.69 -4.32
C ALA A 160 19.16 1.17 -4.46
N ASP A 161 19.95 0.54 -5.34
CA ASP A 161 19.93 -0.91 -5.55
C ASP A 161 20.44 -1.68 -4.33
N GLU A 162 21.45 -1.17 -3.62
CA GLU A 162 21.91 -1.74 -2.35
C GLU A 162 20.82 -1.62 -1.26
N GLN A 163 20.17 -0.46 -1.16
CA GLN A 163 19.04 -0.28 -0.23
C GLN A 163 17.88 -1.21 -0.55
N HIS A 164 17.54 -1.35 -1.84
CA HIS A 164 16.52 -2.26 -2.30
C HIS A 164 16.87 -3.72 -1.95
N ARG A 165 18.11 -4.16 -2.24
CA ARG A 165 18.59 -5.51 -1.86
C ARG A 165 18.53 -5.73 -0.35
N HIS A 166 18.92 -4.75 0.44
CA HIS A 166 18.82 -4.81 1.90
C HIS A 166 17.35 -4.99 2.36
N LEU A 167 16.43 -4.21 1.79
CA LEU A 167 15.00 -4.32 2.09
C LEU A 167 14.42 -5.70 1.74
N LEU A 168 14.78 -6.23 0.56
CA LEU A 168 14.39 -7.60 0.18
C LEU A 168 14.90 -8.63 1.20
N ALA A 169 16.14 -8.46 1.67
CA ALA A 169 16.73 -9.36 2.66
C ALA A 169 16.01 -9.31 4.02
N LEU A 170 15.47 -8.15 4.43
CA LEU A 170 14.66 -8.03 5.64
C LEU A 170 13.35 -8.84 5.58
N GLY A 171 12.81 -9.06 4.37
CA GLY A 171 11.60 -9.85 4.15
C GLY A 171 11.81 -11.37 4.26
N VAL A 172 13.01 -11.86 3.97
CA VAL A 172 13.33 -13.30 3.86
C VAL A 172 12.90 -14.11 5.10
N PRO A 173 13.18 -13.67 6.34
CA PRO A 173 12.76 -14.41 7.54
C PRO A 173 11.25 -14.59 7.68
N TYR A 174 10.45 -13.75 7.02
CA TYR A 174 9.00 -13.71 7.13
C TYR A 174 8.27 -14.43 5.99
N HIS A 175 8.99 -15.03 5.03
CA HIS A 175 8.38 -15.74 3.89
C HIS A 175 7.50 -16.92 4.36
N ASP A 176 7.98 -17.73 5.31
CA ASP A 176 7.23 -18.88 5.83
C ASP A 176 5.98 -18.46 6.61
N LEU A 177 6.11 -17.41 7.44
CA LEU A 177 4.99 -16.84 8.20
C LEU A 177 3.93 -16.28 7.24
N THR A 178 4.35 -15.56 6.20
CA THR A 178 3.46 -15.02 5.17
C THR A 178 2.80 -16.14 4.36
N SER A 179 3.52 -17.20 4.02
CA SER A 179 2.99 -18.39 3.34
C SER A 179 1.97 -19.15 4.19
N ARG A 180 2.17 -19.23 5.51
CA ARG A 180 1.18 -19.79 6.44
C ARG A 180 -0.08 -18.92 6.48
N ALA A 181 0.09 -17.59 6.49
CA ALA A 181 -1.03 -16.65 6.43
C ALA A 181 -1.81 -16.79 5.11
N GLU A 182 -1.12 -16.95 3.97
CA GLU A 182 -1.74 -17.22 2.66
C GLU A 182 -2.56 -18.51 2.69
N ARG A 183 -2.02 -19.60 3.26
CA ARG A 183 -2.77 -20.87 3.38
C ARG A 183 -4.05 -20.71 4.21
N LYS A 184 -4.00 -19.95 5.31
CA LYS A 184 -5.17 -19.64 6.16
C LYS A 184 -6.20 -18.84 5.38
N GLU A 185 -5.77 -17.81 4.67
CA GLU A 185 -6.60 -16.96 3.82
C GLU A 185 -7.31 -17.77 2.73
N LEU A 186 -6.58 -18.59 1.99
CA LEU A 186 -7.12 -19.45 0.93
C LEU A 186 -8.08 -20.51 1.46
N ALA A 187 -7.78 -21.13 2.60
CA ALA A 187 -8.65 -22.11 3.23
C ALA A 187 -9.98 -21.46 3.65
N LEU A 188 -9.93 -20.24 4.21
CA LEU A 188 -11.11 -19.48 4.56
C LEU A 188 -11.92 -19.12 3.32
N GLN A 189 -11.28 -18.63 2.25
CA GLN A 189 -11.95 -18.32 0.98
C GLN A 189 -12.62 -19.56 0.36
N ALA A 190 -11.94 -20.70 0.32
CA ALA A 190 -12.47 -21.94 -0.23
C ALA A 190 -13.67 -22.44 0.58
N ALA A 191 -13.55 -22.46 1.92
CA ALA A 191 -14.64 -22.85 2.82
C ALA A 191 -15.83 -21.92 2.64
N SER A 192 -15.51 -20.66 2.40
CA SER A 192 -16.51 -19.66 2.25
C SER A 192 -17.35 -19.86 0.99
N LYS A 193 -16.67 -19.96 -0.16
CA LYS A 193 -17.29 -20.21 -1.46
C LYS A 193 -18.11 -21.50 -1.45
N ALA A 194 -17.63 -22.56 -0.79
CA ALA A 194 -18.34 -23.83 -0.68
C ALA A 194 -19.66 -23.69 0.09
N ILE A 195 -19.67 -23.04 1.26
CA ILE A 195 -20.91 -22.82 2.02
C ILE A 195 -21.89 -21.94 1.25
N ARG A 196 -21.42 -20.93 0.51
CA ARG A 196 -22.30 -20.07 -0.29
C ARG A 196 -22.98 -20.85 -1.39
N ALA A 197 -22.24 -21.70 -2.08
CA ALA A 197 -22.78 -22.52 -3.15
C ALA A 197 -23.86 -23.49 -2.66
N LEU A 198 -23.83 -23.87 -1.37
CA LEU A 198 -24.89 -24.67 -0.75
C LEU A 198 -26.11 -23.83 -0.31
N MET A 199 -25.90 -22.58 0.10
CA MET A 199 -26.99 -21.72 0.56
C MET A 199 -27.83 -21.23 -0.61
N GLN A 200 -29.15 -21.32 -0.45
CA GLN A 200 -30.16 -20.83 -1.37
C GLN A 200 -30.82 -19.54 -0.82
N SER A 201 -31.59 -18.83 -1.65
CA SER A 201 -32.26 -17.59 -1.25
C SER A 201 -33.27 -17.79 -0.12
N ASP A 202 -33.86 -18.98 -0.02
CA ASP A 202 -34.83 -19.42 0.98
C ASP A 202 -34.19 -20.08 2.21
N THR A 203 -32.86 -20.18 2.28
CA THR A 203 -32.18 -20.76 3.45
C THR A 203 -32.46 -19.94 4.70
N HIS A 204 -33.06 -20.60 5.70
CA HIS A 204 -33.51 -19.95 6.92
C HIS A 204 -32.37 -19.25 7.68
N VAL A 205 -32.68 -18.09 8.23
CA VAL A 205 -31.73 -17.16 8.84
C VAL A 205 -30.91 -17.78 9.99
N ALA A 206 -31.54 -18.62 10.82
CA ALA A 206 -30.85 -19.35 11.89
C ALA A 206 -29.79 -20.35 11.37
N VAL A 207 -30.07 -21.04 10.27
CA VAL A 207 -29.10 -21.96 9.63
C VAL A 207 -27.95 -21.14 9.06
N ARG A 208 -28.25 -20.04 8.37
CA ARG A 208 -27.24 -19.11 7.86
C ARG A 208 -26.33 -18.61 8.97
N GLN A 209 -26.88 -18.18 10.11
CA GLN A 209 -26.10 -17.73 11.27
C GLN A 209 -25.10 -18.80 11.75
N LEU A 210 -25.53 -20.06 11.91
CA LEU A 210 -24.65 -21.14 12.37
C LEU A 210 -23.53 -21.42 11.36
N LEU A 211 -23.88 -21.50 10.07
CA LEU A 211 -22.93 -21.77 8.98
C LEU A 211 -21.90 -20.64 8.86
N GLU A 212 -22.37 -19.39 8.87
CA GLU A 212 -21.54 -18.19 8.75
C GLU A 212 -20.61 -17.97 9.94
N THR A 213 -21.10 -18.24 11.15
CA THR A 213 -20.37 -17.95 12.39
C THR A 213 -19.36 -19.04 12.74
N TYR A 214 -19.68 -20.31 12.47
CA TYR A 214 -18.87 -21.44 12.95
C TYR A 214 -18.44 -22.37 11.82
N TRP A 215 -19.38 -22.79 10.97
CA TRP A 215 -19.13 -23.93 10.08
C TRP A 215 -18.10 -23.64 8.98
N ILE A 216 -18.02 -22.40 8.50
CA ILE A 216 -16.95 -21.97 7.58
C ILE A 216 -15.57 -22.09 8.23
N HIS A 217 -15.43 -21.69 9.49
CA HIS A 217 -14.15 -21.77 10.20
C HIS A 217 -13.75 -23.24 10.43
N LEU A 218 -14.73 -24.12 10.69
CA LEU A 218 -14.49 -25.56 10.80
C LEU A 218 -14.03 -26.17 9.47
N LEU A 219 -14.68 -25.81 8.37
CA LEU A 219 -14.25 -26.21 7.02
C LEU A 219 -12.85 -25.69 6.75
N ALA A 220 -12.58 -24.40 6.96
CA ALA A 220 -11.27 -23.80 6.74
C ALA A 220 -10.17 -24.53 7.54
N GLN A 221 -10.44 -24.90 8.79
CA GLN A 221 -9.52 -25.70 9.61
C GLN A 221 -9.26 -27.10 9.01
N ALA A 222 -10.29 -27.76 8.45
CA ALA A 222 -10.13 -29.03 7.75
C ALA A 222 -9.28 -28.89 6.47
N ALA A 223 -9.52 -27.85 5.66
CA ALA A 223 -8.69 -27.57 4.48
C ALA A 223 -7.23 -27.28 4.84
N LEU A 224 -6.97 -26.63 5.96
CA LEU A 224 -5.61 -26.36 6.43
C LEU A 224 -4.85 -27.61 6.85
N ARG A 225 -5.54 -28.58 7.49
CA ARG A 225 -4.92 -29.79 8.02
C ARG A 225 -4.69 -30.87 6.99
N HIS A 226 -5.68 -31.13 6.14
CA HIS A 226 -5.68 -32.28 5.23
C HIS A 226 -5.89 -31.90 3.76
N GLY A 227 -6.12 -30.61 3.47
CA GLY A 227 -6.45 -30.12 2.13
C GLY A 227 -7.95 -30.22 1.82
N ALA A 228 -8.43 -29.40 0.88
CA ALA A 228 -9.85 -29.34 0.51
C ALA A 228 -10.38 -30.57 -0.27
N LYS A 229 -9.52 -31.56 -0.56
CA LYS A 229 -9.88 -32.82 -1.24
C LYS A 229 -9.99 -34.02 -0.30
N ASP A 230 -9.75 -33.80 1.00
CA ASP A 230 -9.77 -34.84 2.00
C ASP A 230 -11.18 -35.29 2.38
N THR A 231 -11.32 -36.51 2.91
CA THR A 231 -12.60 -37.04 3.39
C THR A 231 -13.18 -36.17 4.51
N SER A 232 -12.35 -35.66 5.42
CA SER A 232 -12.81 -34.80 6.52
C SER A 232 -13.48 -33.51 6.03
N TRP A 233 -13.00 -32.93 4.92
CA TRP A 233 -13.65 -31.76 4.32
C TRP A 233 -15.03 -32.11 3.75
N ARG A 234 -15.11 -33.22 2.98
CA ARG A 234 -16.36 -33.66 2.35
C ARG A 234 -17.44 -33.99 3.38
N GLU A 235 -17.09 -34.69 4.46
CA GLU A 235 -18.02 -35.04 5.54
C GLU A 235 -18.63 -33.80 6.20
N ARG A 236 -17.83 -32.76 6.46
CA ARG A 236 -18.30 -31.50 7.04
C ARG A 236 -19.17 -30.71 6.07
N LEU A 237 -18.82 -30.75 4.79
CA LEU A 237 -19.63 -30.11 3.74
C LEU A 237 -20.99 -30.81 3.60
N GLU A 238 -21.01 -32.14 3.68
CA GLU A 238 -22.24 -32.91 3.68
C GLU A 238 -23.07 -32.68 4.94
N THR A 239 -22.45 -32.52 6.11
CA THR A 239 -23.15 -32.11 7.34
C THR A 239 -23.83 -30.74 7.17
N ALA A 240 -23.17 -29.78 6.53
CA ALA A 240 -23.75 -28.47 6.21
C ALA A 240 -24.94 -28.59 5.25
N ASN A 241 -24.79 -29.42 4.22
CA ASN A 241 -25.85 -29.71 3.25
C ASN A 241 -27.07 -30.36 3.92
N GLN A 242 -26.86 -31.32 4.83
CA GLN A 242 -27.92 -31.96 5.61
C GLN A 242 -28.65 -30.96 6.50
N LEU A 243 -27.93 -30.03 7.14
CA LEU A 243 -28.53 -28.96 7.93
C LEU A 243 -29.37 -27.98 7.09
N ILE A 244 -28.95 -27.67 5.86
CA ILE A 244 -29.77 -26.83 4.97
C ILE A 244 -31.02 -27.59 4.55
N ARG A 245 -30.88 -28.87 4.19
CA ARG A 245 -31.99 -29.74 3.77
C ARG A 245 -32.97 -30.09 4.90
N SER A 246 -32.54 -30.02 6.16
CA SER A 246 -33.40 -30.30 7.32
C SER A 246 -34.44 -29.21 7.59
N VAL A 247 -34.33 -28.05 6.92
CA VAL A 247 -35.22 -26.90 7.05
C VAL A 247 -35.80 -26.52 5.67
N PRO A 248 -36.70 -27.33 5.09
CA PRO A 248 -37.34 -26.98 3.83
C PRO A 248 -38.34 -25.83 4.02
N PRO A 249 -38.55 -24.96 3.02
CA PRO A 249 -39.47 -23.81 3.11
C PRO A 249 -40.92 -24.24 3.38
N HIS A 250 -41.32 -25.41 2.87
CA HIS A 250 -42.65 -25.98 3.07
C HIS A 250 -42.56 -27.42 3.62
N PRO A 251 -42.54 -27.62 4.95
CA PRO A 251 -42.39 -28.94 5.54
C PRO A 251 -43.69 -29.76 5.46
N SER A 252 -43.63 -30.92 4.79
CA SER A 252 -44.72 -31.90 4.73
C SER A 252 -44.72 -32.85 5.95
N PRO A 253 -45.82 -33.56 6.25
CA PRO A 253 -45.84 -34.60 7.29
C PRO A 253 -44.76 -35.68 7.11
N ALA A 254 -44.51 -36.11 5.86
CA ALA A 254 -43.45 -37.07 5.55
C ALA A 254 -42.05 -36.49 5.86
N THR A 255 -41.83 -35.21 5.52
CA THR A 255 -40.58 -34.52 5.83
C THR A 255 -40.34 -34.41 7.33
N ARG A 256 -41.39 -34.18 8.13
CA ARG A 256 -41.29 -34.14 9.61
C ARG A 256 -40.89 -35.50 10.18
N GLN A 257 -41.43 -36.60 9.67
CA GLN A 257 -41.07 -37.95 10.11
C GLN A 257 -39.60 -38.27 9.81
N GLU A 258 -39.13 -37.97 8.59
CA GLU A 258 -37.73 -38.18 8.24
C GLU A 258 -36.79 -37.29 9.08
N LEU A 259 -37.22 -36.06 9.38
CA LEU A 259 -36.47 -35.15 10.23
C LEU A 259 -36.28 -35.70 11.66
N ILE A 260 -37.32 -36.28 12.27
CA ILE A 260 -37.24 -36.90 13.61
C ILE A 260 -36.16 -38.01 13.64
N ARG A 261 -36.05 -38.78 12.55
CA ARG A 261 -35.08 -39.88 12.43
C ARG A 261 -33.64 -39.38 12.23
N MET A 262 -33.45 -38.33 11.44
CA MET A 262 -32.14 -37.81 11.04
C MET A 262 -31.52 -36.85 12.08
N LEU A 263 -32.34 -36.08 12.80
CA LEU A 263 -31.90 -35.03 13.71
C LEU A 263 -30.89 -35.45 14.79
N PRO A 264 -31.07 -36.58 15.51
CA PRO A 264 -30.12 -36.96 16.56
C PRO A 264 -28.69 -37.15 16.03
N GLY A 265 -28.56 -37.75 14.85
CA GLY A 265 -27.27 -37.93 14.18
C GLY A 265 -26.65 -36.60 13.74
N LEU A 266 -27.46 -35.74 13.10
CA LEU A 266 -27.02 -34.42 12.65
C LEU A 266 -26.57 -33.54 13.83
N ILE A 267 -27.34 -33.50 14.93
CA ILE A 267 -26.96 -32.74 16.14
C ILE A 267 -25.66 -33.29 16.73
N GLY A 268 -25.47 -34.61 16.74
CA GLY A 268 -24.21 -35.25 17.17
C GLY A 268 -23.01 -34.78 16.33
N GLN A 269 -23.15 -34.76 15.01
CA GLN A 269 -22.11 -34.27 14.09
C GLN A 269 -21.84 -32.77 14.27
N LEU A 270 -22.88 -31.95 14.43
CA LEU A 270 -22.75 -30.52 14.68
C LEU A 270 -22.02 -30.23 16.00
N ARG A 271 -22.38 -30.94 17.08
CA ARG A 271 -21.70 -30.83 18.38
C ARG A 271 -20.23 -31.23 18.28
N ALA A 272 -19.93 -32.37 17.63
CA ALA A 272 -18.56 -32.81 17.42
C ALA A 272 -17.75 -31.80 16.61
N GLY A 273 -18.35 -31.19 15.58
CA GLY A 273 -17.73 -30.12 14.80
C GLY A 273 -17.43 -28.87 15.65
N LEU A 274 -18.38 -28.39 16.43
CA LEU A 274 -18.20 -27.22 17.30
C LEU A 274 -17.15 -27.46 18.41
N ALA A 275 -17.11 -28.67 18.98
CA ALA A 275 -16.07 -29.05 19.93
C ALA A 275 -14.66 -29.00 19.31
N GLN A 276 -14.51 -29.37 18.04
CA GLN A 276 -13.22 -29.29 17.33
C GLN A 276 -12.75 -27.85 17.05
N LEU A 277 -13.68 -26.89 16.99
CA LEU A 277 -13.37 -25.46 17.00
C LEU A 277 -12.95 -24.93 18.38
N GLY A 278 -12.98 -25.79 19.41
CA GLY A 278 -12.61 -25.43 20.78
C GLY A 278 -13.74 -24.78 21.59
N LEU A 279 -15.01 -24.94 21.17
CA LEU A 279 -16.14 -24.50 21.98
C LEU A 279 -16.35 -25.49 23.14
N ASP A 280 -16.55 -24.94 24.34
CA ASP A 280 -17.05 -25.72 25.48
C ASP A 280 -18.53 -26.12 25.29
N GLU A 281 -19.03 -27.04 26.11
CA GLU A 281 -20.40 -27.57 25.98
C GLU A 281 -21.47 -26.48 26.13
N ARG A 282 -21.21 -25.46 26.96
CA ARG A 282 -22.14 -24.33 27.15
C ARG A 282 -22.24 -23.50 25.87
N LYS A 283 -21.11 -23.10 25.28
CA LYS A 283 -21.05 -22.36 24.02
C LYS A 283 -21.61 -23.17 22.86
N THR A 284 -21.34 -24.47 22.82
CA THR A 284 -21.89 -25.38 21.81
C THR A 284 -23.42 -25.41 21.89
N THR A 285 -23.98 -25.55 23.10
CA THR A 285 -25.44 -25.51 23.30
C THR A 285 -26.03 -24.17 22.86
N LEU A 286 -25.42 -23.05 23.25
CA LEU A 286 -25.86 -21.72 22.86
C LEU A 286 -25.82 -21.51 21.34
N ALA A 287 -24.75 -21.96 20.68
CA ALA A 287 -24.59 -21.87 19.22
C ALA A 287 -25.67 -22.66 18.47
N LEU A 288 -26.07 -23.83 18.98
CA LEU A 288 -27.08 -24.69 18.35
C LEU A 288 -28.53 -24.32 18.68
N THR A 289 -28.76 -23.53 19.74
CA THR A 289 -30.10 -23.21 20.24
C THR A 289 -31.04 -22.63 19.17
N PRO A 290 -30.64 -21.66 18.33
CA PRO A 290 -31.50 -21.13 17.26
C PRO A 290 -31.94 -22.20 16.27
N CYS A 291 -31.02 -23.08 15.87
CA CYS A 291 -31.33 -24.21 15.00
C CYS A 291 -32.22 -25.23 15.71
N MET A 292 -31.99 -25.54 16.98
CA MET A 292 -32.82 -26.49 17.72
C MET A 292 -34.27 -25.99 17.86
N ASN A 293 -34.47 -24.72 18.20
CA ASN A 293 -35.80 -24.12 18.30
C ASN A 293 -36.56 -24.15 16.96
N LEU A 294 -35.84 -23.89 15.86
CA LEU A 294 -36.37 -23.99 14.50
C LEU A 294 -36.85 -25.41 14.17
N HIS A 295 -36.02 -26.43 14.43
CA HIS A 295 -36.40 -27.82 14.18
C HIS A 295 -37.57 -28.28 15.06
N SER A 296 -37.62 -27.85 16.34
CA SER A 296 -38.76 -28.15 17.22
C SER A 296 -40.07 -27.51 16.73
N ALA A 297 -40.02 -26.31 16.13
CA ALA A 297 -41.20 -25.69 15.54
C ALA A 297 -41.70 -26.48 14.30
N ILE A 298 -40.78 -26.89 13.43
CA ILE A 298 -41.09 -27.69 12.23
C ILE A 298 -41.73 -29.03 12.58
N ILE A 299 -41.17 -29.75 13.55
CA ILE A 299 -41.70 -31.05 14.01
C ILE A 299 -43.10 -30.87 14.62
N ALA A 300 -43.31 -29.82 15.41
CA ALA A 300 -44.59 -29.50 16.02
C ALA A 300 -45.63 -28.95 15.03
N GLY A 301 -45.27 -28.72 13.76
CA GLY A 301 -46.15 -28.10 12.77
C GLY A 301 -46.49 -26.63 13.06
N ARG A 302 -45.67 -25.95 13.88
CA ARG A 302 -45.81 -24.53 14.20
C ARG A 302 -45.12 -23.68 13.14
N PRO A 303 -45.52 -22.40 12.96
CA PRO A 303 -44.79 -21.48 12.10
C PRO A 303 -43.33 -21.39 12.56
N MET A 304 -42.42 -21.27 11.59
CA MET A 304 -41.00 -21.12 11.89
C MET A 304 -40.76 -19.80 12.63
N PRO A 305 -39.90 -19.78 13.66
CA PRO A 305 -39.61 -18.55 14.39
C PRO A 305 -38.93 -17.53 13.46
N GLU A 306 -39.41 -16.30 13.47
CA GLU A 306 -38.70 -15.21 12.82
C GLU A 306 -37.34 -15.01 13.49
N ALA A 307 -36.28 -15.12 12.70
CA ALA A 307 -34.92 -14.88 13.15
C ALA A 307 -34.35 -13.69 12.38
N SER A 308 -33.74 -12.75 13.10
CA SER A 308 -33.01 -11.63 12.52
C SER A 308 -31.51 -11.87 12.69
N TRP A 309 -30.83 -12.21 11.61
CA TRP A 309 -29.37 -12.24 11.53
C TRP A 309 -28.93 -11.43 10.33
N LYS A 310 -28.01 -10.50 10.57
CA LYS A 310 -27.28 -9.80 9.52
C LYS A 310 -25.89 -10.40 9.47
N SER A 311 -25.48 -10.85 8.28
CA SER A 311 -24.13 -11.37 8.10
C SER A 311 -23.12 -10.30 8.52
N PRO A 312 -22.19 -10.60 9.44
CA PRO A 312 -21.22 -9.62 9.89
C PRO A 312 -20.29 -9.27 8.73
N GLN A 313 -20.38 -8.03 8.25
CA GLN A 313 -19.38 -7.46 7.36
C GLN A 313 -18.11 -7.24 8.17
N ARG A 314 -17.15 -8.15 8.04
CA ARG A 314 -15.86 -8.01 8.72
C ARG A 314 -14.90 -7.33 7.75
N THR A 315 -14.54 -6.10 8.07
CA THR A 315 -13.53 -5.30 7.39
C THR A 315 -12.14 -5.89 7.59
N ALA A 316 -11.16 -5.39 6.85
CA ALA A 316 -9.76 -5.64 7.10
C ALA A 316 -9.41 -5.31 8.56
N THR A 317 -8.78 -6.26 9.24
CA THR A 317 -8.32 -6.10 10.62
C THR A 317 -6.83 -6.36 10.71
N LEU A 318 -6.12 -5.51 11.43
CA LEU A 318 -4.71 -5.70 11.73
C LEU A 318 -4.58 -6.70 12.89
N GLY A 319 -4.24 -7.93 12.56
CA GLY A 319 -3.95 -8.98 13.54
C GLY A 319 -2.47 -8.99 13.90
N LYS A 320 -2.14 -9.05 15.18
CA LYS A 320 -0.80 -9.49 15.61
C LYS A 320 -0.79 -11.01 15.63
N SER A 321 0.11 -11.63 14.85
CA SER A 321 0.30 -13.08 14.93
C SER A 321 0.68 -13.46 16.37
N LYS A 322 0.07 -14.52 16.92
CA LYS A 322 0.42 -15.08 18.23
C LYS A 322 1.72 -15.91 18.19
N GLU A 323 2.34 -16.07 17.03
CA GLU A 323 3.59 -16.83 16.86
C GLU A 323 4.82 -15.97 17.26
N PRO A 324 5.88 -16.58 17.84
CA PRO A 324 7.13 -15.88 18.12
C PRO A 324 7.76 -15.35 16.81
N GLY A 325 8.18 -14.09 16.80
CA GLY A 325 8.54 -13.36 15.57
C GLY A 325 7.36 -12.60 14.95
N ALA A 326 6.56 -11.94 15.79
CA ALA A 326 5.26 -11.36 15.45
C ALA A 326 5.29 -10.42 14.23
N LEU A 327 4.96 -10.97 13.06
CA LEU A 327 4.65 -10.22 11.85
C LEU A 327 3.20 -9.69 11.97
N PRO A 328 2.98 -8.36 11.95
CA PRO A 328 1.65 -7.80 11.79
C PRO A 328 1.05 -8.30 10.47
N ALA A 329 -0.20 -8.73 10.51
CA ALA A 329 -0.91 -9.22 9.34
C ALA A 329 -2.24 -8.48 9.17
N LEU A 330 -2.34 -7.69 8.11
CA LEU A 330 -3.60 -7.05 7.70
C LEU A 330 -4.39 -8.03 6.83
N GLN A 331 -5.40 -8.66 7.42
CA GLN A 331 -6.20 -9.68 6.75
C GLN A 331 -7.66 -9.26 6.69
N HIS A 332 -8.31 -9.59 5.58
CA HIS A 332 -9.74 -9.44 5.45
C HIS A 332 -10.43 -10.51 6.32
N GLY A 333 -10.97 -10.11 7.48
CA GLY A 333 -11.59 -11.03 8.44
C GLY A 333 -12.91 -11.64 7.95
N GLY A 334 -13.46 -11.12 6.85
CA GLY A 334 -14.79 -11.41 6.34
C GLY A 334 -14.92 -12.59 5.39
N TYR A 335 -16.10 -13.18 5.49
CA TYR A 335 -16.70 -14.06 4.50
C TYR A 335 -17.06 -13.24 3.25
N PRO A 336 -16.89 -13.78 2.02
CA PRO A 336 -16.83 -13.06 0.76
C PRO A 336 -18.17 -12.51 0.26
N ALA A 337 -19.15 -12.16 1.12
CA ALA A 337 -20.49 -11.73 0.66
C ALA A 337 -20.34 -10.58 -0.34
N ASP A 338 -19.43 -9.67 -0.02
CA ASP A 338 -18.94 -8.62 -0.89
C ASP A 338 -17.42 -8.76 -1.01
N GLU A 339 -16.93 -9.61 -1.93
CA GLU A 339 -15.49 -9.63 -2.24
C GLU A 339 -15.10 -8.26 -2.81
N PRO A 340 -14.12 -7.56 -2.22
CA PRO A 340 -13.63 -6.32 -2.81
C PRO A 340 -13.08 -6.63 -4.19
N ARG A 341 -13.46 -5.82 -5.18
CA ARG A 341 -12.96 -5.97 -6.55
C ARG A 341 -11.46 -5.69 -6.55
N ILE A 342 -10.67 -6.71 -6.86
CA ILE A 342 -9.22 -6.59 -6.95
C ILE A 342 -8.88 -5.99 -8.31
N SER A 343 -8.31 -4.79 -8.32
CA SER A 343 -7.87 -4.12 -9.55
C SER A 343 -6.70 -4.88 -10.23
N PRO A 344 -6.56 -4.78 -11.56
CA PRO A 344 -5.43 -5.39 -12.27
C PRO A 344 -4.08 -4.83 -11.80
N GLU A 345 -4.03 -3.56 -11.38
CA GLU A 345 -2.83 -2.92 -10.83
C GLU A 345 -2.35 -3.62 -9.54
N LEU A 346 -3.26 -3.96 -8.62
CA LEU A 346 -2.92 -4.71 -7.42
C LEU A 346 -2.50 -6.16 -7.72
N GLN A 347 -3.13 -6.78 -8.72
CA GLN A 347 -2.76 -8.12 -9.17
C GLN A 347 -1.35 -8.15 -9.78
N GLY A 348 -1.02 -7.14 -10.59
CA GLY A 348 0.24 -7.01 -11.32
C GLY A 348 1.38 -6.34 -10.55
N LEU A 349 1.17 -5.93 -9.30
CA LEU A 349 2.17 -5.22 -8.50
C LEU A 349 3.51 -5.97 -8.42
N ALA A 350 4.59 -5.35 -8.91
CA ALA A 350 5.92 -5.94 -8.89
C ALA A 350 6.59 -5.80 -7.51
N VAL A 351 7.52 -6.71 -7.21
CA VAL A 351 8.45 -6.55 -6.08
C VAL A 351 9.25 -5.26 -6.30
N GLY A 352 9.35 -4.43 -5.26
CA GLY A 352 9.90 -3.08 -5.31
C GLY A 352 8.88 -1.96 -5.46
N ALA A 353 7.60 -2.28 -5.70
CA ALA A 353 6.57 -1.25 -5.73
C ALA A 353 6.35 -0.63 -4.34
N HIS A 354 6.21 0.69 -4.28
CA HIS A 354 5.86 1.42 -3.06
C HIS A 354 4.35 1.46 -2.86
N LEU A 355 3.92 1.38 -1.61
CA LEU A 355 2.53 1.45 -1.20
C LEU A 355 2.43 2.31 0.06
N HIS A 356 1.45 3.21 0.09
CA HIS A 356 1.07 3.93 1.28
C HIS A 356 -0.32 3.48 1.72
N ALA A 357 -0.42 2.93 2.92
CA ALA A 357 -1.66 2.37 3.46
C ALA A 357 -2.06 3.06 4.77
N ALA A 358 -3.27 3.62 4.84
CA ALA A 358 -3.89 4.02 6.09
C ALA A 358 -4.53 2.80 6.76
N LEU A 359 -3.94 2.35 7.86
CA LEU A 359 -4.34 1.16 8.59
C LEU A 359 -5.63 1.41 9.40
N PRO A 360 -6.40 0.36 9.72
CA PRO A 360 -7.65 0.48 10.49
C PRO A 360 -7.49 1.04 11.91
N ASP A 361 -6.30 0.99 12.49
CA ASP A 361 -5.97 1.55 13.81
C ASP A 361 -5.66 3.06 13.77
N GLY A 362 -5.70 3.68 12.59
CA GLY A 362 -5.39 5.08 12.37
C GLY A 362 -3.91 5.35 12.07
N ALA A 363 -3.05 4.34 12.13
CA ALA A 363 -1.65 4.49 11.73
C ALA A 363 -1.52 4.47 10.19
N THR A 364 -0.44 5.06 9.68
CA THR A 364 -0.05 4.91 8.28
C THR A 364 1.11 3.94 8.15
N PHE A 365 1.13 3.18 7.05
CA PHE A 365 2.22 2.28 6.71
C PHE A 365 2.72 2.60 5.32
N ASP A 366 3.89 3.24 5.26
CA ASP A 366 4.71 3.39 4.06
C ASP A 366 5.56 2.14 3.87
N GLY A 367 5.25 1.35 2.85
CA GLY A 367 5.88 0.06 2.62
C GLY A 367 6.33 -0.14 1.18
N VAL A 368 7.39 -0.91 1.00
CA VAL A 368 7.81 -1.46 -0.28
C VAL A 368 7.45 -2.93 -0.32
N LEU A 369 6.88 -3.40 -1.44
CA LEU A 369 6.62 -4.81 -1.67
C LEU A 369 7.95 -5.56 -1.79
N VAL A 370 8.31 -6.36 -0.78
CA VAL A 370 9.56 -7.13 -0.78
C VAL A 370 9.38 -8.55 -1.27
N TRP A 371 8.17 -9.10 -1.13
CA TRP A 371 7.89 -10.45 -1.58
C TRP A 371 6.39 -10.66 -1.80
N ARG A 372 6.05 -11.56 -2.73
CA ARG A 372 4.69 -12.02 -2.98
C ARG A 372 4.61 -13.51 -2.71
N SER A 373 3.52 -13.93 -2.08
CA SER A 373 3.29 -15.35 -1.85
C SER A 373 3.08 -16.13 -3.15
N PRO A 374 3.32 -17.46 -3.17
CA PRO A 374 3.27 -18.26 -4.40
C PRO A 374 1.93 -18.23 -5.14
N ARG A 375 0.81 -18.02 -4.45
CA ARG A 375 -0.52 -17.87 -5.06
C ARG A 375 -0.97 -16.42 -5.16
N ALA A 376 -0.05 -15.48 -4.93
CA ALA A 376 -0.23 -14.03 -5.01
C ALA A 376 -1.40 -13.49 -4.16
N GLN A 377 -1.79 -14.18 -3.08
CA GLN A 377 -2.86 -13.71 -2.19
C GLN A 377 -2.36 -12.89 -1.01
N MET A 378 -1.07 -12.93 -0.70
CA MET A 378 -0.44 -12.16 0.35
C MET A 378 0.74 -11.36 -0.21
N LEU A 379 0.81 -10.11 0.23
CA LEU A 379 1.89 -9.17 -0.04
C LEU A 379 2.71 -9.03 1.24
N LEU A 380 4.03 -9.22 1.15
CA LEU A 380 4.94 -8.91 2.24
C LEU A 380 5.55 -7.53 1.98
N LEU A 381 5.29 -6.61 2.89
CA LEU A 381 5.74 -5.23 2.81
C LEU A 381 6.84 -5.00 3.85
N ALA A 382 7.87 -4.24 3.49
CA ALA A 382 8.87 -3.74 4.43
C ALA A 382 8.88 -2.20 4.40
N ASN A 383 8.90 -1.57 5.56
CA ASN A 383 9.02 -0.14 5.66
C ASN A 383 10.50 0.26 5.49
N PRO A 384 10.86 1.08 4.49
CA PRO A 384 12.25 1.44 4.23
C PRO A 384 12.88 2.28 5.36
N ARG A 385 12.08 3.08 6.05
CA ARG A 385 12.52 3.98 7.13
C ARG A 385 12.74 3.24 8.44
N SER A 386 11.86 2.31 8.80
CA SER A 386 11.89 1.63 10.11
C SER A 386 12.40 0.18 10.07
N GLY A 387 12.48 -0.43 8.88
CA GLY A 387 12.75 -1.86 8.71
C GLY A 387 11.61 -2.78 9.15
N ALA A 388 10.48 -2.23 9.60
CA ALA A 388 9.33 -3.01 10.04
C ALA A 388 8.68 -3.75 8.86
N CYS A 389 8.43 -5.05 9.02
CA CYS A 389 7.73 -5.87 8.02
C CYS A 389 6.25 -6.06 8.38
N MET A 390 5.40 -6.21 7.37
CA MET A 390 3.98 -6.50 7.53
C MET A 390 3.47 -7.37 6.38
N ALA A 391 2.64 -8.37 6.69
CA ALA A 391 1.90 -9.11 5.68
C ALA A 391 0.53 -8.47 5.43
N MET A 392 0.11 -8.36 4.17
CA MET A 392 -1.19 -7.82 3.79
C MET A 392 -1.88 -8.77 2.81
N SER A 393 -3.12 -9.15 3.08
CA SER A 393 -3.90 -9.93 2.11
C SER A 393 -4.32 -9.06 0.92
N LEU A 394 -4.36 -9.63 -0.28
CA LEU A 394 -4.76 -8.91 -1.49
C LEU A 394 -6.19 -8.36 -1.40
N ARG A 395 -7.07 -9.06 -0.66
CA ARG A 395 -8.44 -8.57 -0.37
C ARG A 395 -8.43 -7.35 0.55
N ALA A 396 -7.59 -7.35 1.59
CA ALA A 396 -7.44 -6.17 2.44
C ALA A 396 -6.86 -4.97 1.66
N ALA A 397 -5.89 -5.22 0.79
CA ALA A 397 -5.36 -4.18 -0.11
C ALA A 397 -6.46 -3.61 -1.03
N ALA A 398 -7.29 -4.47 -1.61
CA ALA A 398 -8.40 -4.05 -2.46
C ALA A 398 -9.49 -3.26 -1.69
N GLU A 399 -9.78 -3.65 -0.44
CA GLU A 399 -10.71 -2.90 0.43
C GLU A 399 -10.16 -1.51 0.78
N LEU A 400 -8.87 -1.41 1.11
CA LEU A 400 -8.22 -0.12 1.36
C LEU A 400 -8.18 0.74 0.10
N ALA A 401 -7.87 0.17 -1.06
CA ALA A 401 -7.90 0.88 -2.33
C ALA A 401 -9.31 1.40 -2.67
N ALA A 402 -10.34 0.57 -2.49
CA ALA A 402 -11.73 0.96 -2.74
C ALA A 402 -12.21 2.09 -1.82
N SER A 403 -11.61 2.24 -0.64
CA SER A 403 -11.90 3.31 0.30
C SER A 403 -10.96 4.52 0.20
N GLY A 404 -10.06 4.55 -0.80
CA GLY A 404 -9.08 5.64 -0.97
C GLY A 404 -7.98 5.67 0.11
N LYS A 405 -7.84 4.59 0.88
CA LYS A 405 -6.87 4.44 1.97
C LYS A 405 -5.58 3.73 1.57
N LEU A 406 -5.47 3.33 0.30
CA LEU A 406 -4.26 2.76 -0.28
C LEU A 406 -3.92 3.54 -1.54
N THR A 407 -2.71 4.09 -1.60
CA THR A 407 -2.15 4.68 -2.82
C THR A 407 -0.94 3.88 -3.26
N LEU A 408 -0.84 3.63 -4.56
CA LEU A 408 0.26 2.90 -5.18
C LEU A 408 1.28 3.89 -5.74
N GLY A 409 2.56 3.57 -5.55
CA GLY A 409 3.65 4.46 -5.92
C GLY A 409 3.77 5.67 -5.00
N ARG A 410 4.69 6.55 -5.36
CA ARG A 410 4.88 7.86 -4.74
C ARG A 410 4.98 8.87 -5.88
N ALA A 411 4.22 9.95 -5.80
CA ALA A 411 4.31 11.03 -6.78
C ALA A 411 5.75 11.59 -6.84
N THR A 412 6.21 11.98 -8.02
CA THR A 412 7.53 12.60 -8.21
C THR A 412 7.58 13.98 -7.52
N LEU A 413 8.77 14.55 -7.34
CA LEU A 413 8.86 15.93 -6.85
C LEU A 413 8.21 16.91 -7.84
N ALA A 414 8.35 16.66 -9.14
CA ALA A 414 7.72 17.46 -10.18
C ALA A 414 6.19 17.44 -10.10
N GLU A 415 5.58 16.25 -9.95
CA GLU A 415 4.13 16.10 -9.78
C GLU A 415 3.62 16.83 -8.53
N ARG A 416 4.28 16.66 -7.39
CA ARG A 416 3.92 17.38 -6.15
C ARG A 416 4.08 18.89 -6.28
N THR A 417 5.09 19.35 -7.01
CA THR A 417 5.32 20.78 -7.25
C THR A 417 4.19 21.35 -8.11
N ALA A 418 3.81 20.66 -9.19
CA ALA A 418 2.70 21.04 -10.05
C ALA A 418 1.37 21.10 -9.29
N GLU A 419 1.07 20.08 -8.47
CA GLU A 419 -0.13 20.06 -7.62
C GLU A 419 -0.18 21.25 -6.65
N ARG A 420 0.95 21.60 -6.02
CA ARG A 420 1.04 22.74 -5.09
C ARG A 420 0.88 24.09 -5.77
N VAL A 421 1.43 24.24 -6.98
CA VAL A 421 1.28 25.46 -7.78
C VAL A 421 -0.19 25.62 -8.20
N LEU A 422 -0.83 24.56 -8.71
CA LEU A 422 -2.25 24.55 -9.06
C LEU A 422 -3.17 24.80 -7.85
N ALA A 423 -2.81 24.27 -6.67
CA ALA A 423 -3.56 24.51 -5.43
C ALA A 423 -3.44 25.97 -4.94
N ARG A 424 -2.31 26.65 -5.22
CA ARG A 424 -2.15 28.08 -4.94
C ARG A 424 -2.96 28.95 -5.90
N GLU A 425 -3.03 28.57 -7.17
CA GLU A 425 -3.80 29.31 -8.20
C GLU A 425 -5.32 29.13 -8.06
N SER A 426 -5.78 27.99 -7.55
CA SER A 426 -7.21 27.74 -7.28
C SER A 426 -7.70 28.26 -5.91
N GLY A 427 -6.78 28.69 -5.04
CA GLY A 427 -7.05 29.29 -3.74
C GLY A 427 -6.93 30.82 -3.69
N ALA A 428 -6.70 31.47 -4.85
CA ALA A 428 -6.78 32.92 -5.04
C ALA A 428 -8.10 33.27 -5.74
#